data_AF-A0A3A0EH86-F1
#
_entry.id   AF-A0A3A0EH86-F1
#
_cell.length_a   1.000
_cell.length_b   1.000
_cell.length_c   1.000
_cell.angle_alpha   90.00
_cell.angle_beta   90.00
_cell.angle_gamma   90.00
#
_symmetry.space_group_name_H-M   'P 1'
#
loop_
_entity.id
_entity.type
_entity.pdbx_description
1 polymer ?
#
loop_
_entity_poly.entity_id
_entity_poly.type
_entity_poly.pdbx_seq_one_letter_code
_entity_poly.pdbx_strand_id
1 'polypeptide(L)'
;MNQMSVDATELRAFIGDVKTLRVDATDLFGNLIANPTLTWSTSAAGIATAAPGTQPSTGVITALSAGGAVITVSSNSRSVDTPIQVYTKPESVADLAKVFPWSASGPGVSTYSDIGSAENDARFAHFSALWTYLSGGTGLLPASGAPSSAEFYFTRDANILLQGRELCKAAPFQAPPTVGSVMSCSDGMWGGPATTERWFYVAPSNPLSQDQAQMQHELAEAFFEHAVPDEKEFAWLYKGSTQYYEAGVLGPTSFSVDIASLKRRLVADPAANWVPIDAPSVLMQTPYAAAAGEKNIHDYGYGPAALILFLQTEPPYAGKLRPVIDQIVAGTIQSNSAAIMELLSAAGRTPKQLDDEYDNWRTANSL
;
A
#
# COMPACT_ATOMS: atom_id res chain seq x y z
N MET A 1 5.67 13.88 40.53
CA MET A 1 5.17 13.33 39.27
C MET A 1 3.65 13.42 39.25
N ASN A 2 3.08 13.99 38.21
CA ASN A 2 1.63 14.19 38.07
C ASN A 2 1.01 13.11 37.17
N GLN A 3 1.62 12.85 36.01
CA GLN A 3 1.15 11.90 35.01
C GLN A 3 2.30 11.02 34.49
N MET A 4 1.93 9.85 33.98
CA MET A 4 2.78 8.94 33.22
C MET A 4 2.00 8.48 32.00
N SER A 5 2.69 8.36 30.87
CA SER A 5 2.15 7.80 29.63
C SER A 5 3.20 6.92 28.96
N VAL A 6 2.74 5.95 28.21
CA VAL A 6 3.56 5.04 27.39
C VAL A 6 3.35 5.34 25.92
N ASP A 7 4.34 5.03 25.09
CA ASP A 7 4.27 5.18 23.63
C ASP A 7 3.47 4.07 22.92
N ALA A 8 3.13 2.99 23.63
CA ALA A 8 2.30 1.89 23.14
C ALA A 8 1.17 1.54 24.11
N THR A 9 -0.07 1.47 23.59
CA THR A 9 -1.25 1.04 24.36
C THR A 9 -1.36 -0.48 24.50
N GLU A 10 -0.70 -1.22 23.61
CA GLU A 10 -0.56 -2.68 23.64
C GLU A 10 0.78 -3.04 22.97
N LEU A 11 1.46 -4.07 23.47
CA LEU A 11 2.63 -4.67 22.83
C LEU A 11 2.26 -6.00 22.18
N ARG A 12 2.83 -6.26 21.00
CA ARG A 12 2.74 -7.54 20.29
C ARG A 12 4.15 -8.02 20.01
N ALA A 13 4.40 -9.31 20.23
CA ALA A 13 5.73 -9.88 20.09
C ALA A 13 5.68 -11.36 19.71
N PHE A 14 6.68 -11.84 18.97
CA PHE A 14 6.93 -13.27 18.82
C PHE A 14 7.84 -13.78 19.94
N ILE A 15 7.76 -15.07 20.25
CA ILE A 15 8.69 -15.71 21.20
C ILE A 15 10.14 -15.40 20.76
N GLY A 16 10.95 -14.92 21.71
CA GLY A 16 12.33 -14.50 21.49
C GLY A 16 12.51 -13.03 21.11
N ASP A 17 11.42 -12.32 20.77
CA ASP A 17 11.50 -10.88 20.51
C ASP A 17 11.88 -10.10 21.77
N VAL A 18 12.59 -8.99 21.52
CA VAL A 18 12.87 -7.96 22.51
C VAL A 18 12.23 -6.66 22.03
N LYS A 19 11.36 -6.09 22.87
CA LYS A 19 10.67 -4.82 22.61
C LYS A 19 11.17 -3.76 23.59
N THR A 20 11.18 -2.51 23.15
CA THR A 20 11.43 -1.35 24.02
C THR A 20 10.13 -0.61 24.23
N LEU A 21 9.79 -0.33 25.49
CA LEU A 21 8.66 0.52 25.85
C LEU A 21 9.19 1.84 26.41
N ARG A 22 8.75 2.97 25.86
CA ARG A 22 9.13 4.29 26.37
C ARG A 22 8.04 4.84 27.28
N VAL A 23 8.48 5.47 28.36
CA VAL A 23 7.61 6.13 29.34
C VAL A 23 7.96 7.60 29.40
N ASP A 24 6.97 8.45 29.13
CA ASP A 24 7.07 9.87 29.40
C ASP A 24 6.36 10.16 30.73
N ALA A 25 7.07 10.83 31.64
CA ALA A 25 6.54 11.22 32.94
C ALA A 25 6.57 12.74 33.07
N THR A 26 5.49 13.34 33.60
CA THR A 26 5.35 14.79 33.70
C THR A 26 5.16 15.26 35.15
N ASP A 27 5.57 16.49 35.44
CA ASP A 27 5.31 17.17 36.70
C ASP A 27 3.89 17.81 36.74
N LEU A 28 3.57 18.51 37.83
CA LEU A 28 2.26 19.17 38.01
C LEU A 28 1.99 20.29 36.99
N PHE A 29 3.02 20.78 36.32
CA PHE A 29 2.93 21.83 35.30
C PHE A 29 3.00 21.28 33.87
N GLY A 30 3.07 19.94 33.72
CA GLY A 30 3.16 19.27 32.42
C GLY A 30 4.58 19.20 31.85
N ASN A 31 5.62 19.57 32.62
CA ASN A 31 7.00 19.45 32.15
C ASN A 31 7.47 17.99 32.23
N LEU A 32 8.22 17.54 31.22
CA LEU A 32 8.86 16.22 31.24
C LEU A 32 9.87 16.13 32.39
N ILE A 33 9.78 15.06 33.16
CA ILE A 33 10.72 14.72 34.22
C ILE A 33 11.89 13.97 33.57
N ALA A 34 13.08 14.58 33.59
CA ALA A 34 14.29 13.90 33.16
C ALA A 34 14.66 12.77 34.13
N ASN A 35 15.08 11.63 33.59
CA ASN A 35 15.58 10.47 34.35
C ASN A 35 14.64 10.01 35.47
N PRO A 36 13.37 9.71 35.17
CA PRO A 36 12.45 9.24 36.20
C PRO A 36 12.95 7.90 36.76
N THR A 37 12.89 7.73 38.08
CA THR A 37 13.10 6.40 38.69
C THR A 37 11.88 5.54 38.36
N LEU A 38 12.06 4.57 37.47
CA LEU A 38 11.02 3.65 37.02
C LEU A 38 11.25 2.26 37.62
N THR A 39 10.18 1.64 38.10
CA THR A 39 10.16 0.22 38.49
C THR A 39 9.30 -0.54 37.48
N TRP A 40 9.83 -1.66 36.98
CA TRP A 40 9.19 -2.47 35.95
C TRP A 40 8.78 -3.81 36.55
N SER A 41 7.59 -4.28 36.21
CA SER A 41 7.09 -5.59 36.61
C SER A 41 6.19 -6.19 35.52
N THR A 42 5.93 -7.48 35.65
CA THR A 42 5.09 -8.26 34.72
C THR A 42 4.13 -9.12 35.54
N SER A 43 2.88 -9.23 35.10
CA SER A 43 1.91 -10.13 35.72
C SER A 43 2.23 -11.62 35.46
N ALA A 44 3.04 -11.94 34.45
CA ALA A 44 3.38 -13.31 34.07
C ALA A 44 4.81 -13.41 33.51
N ALA A 45 5.80 -13.52 34.41
CA ALA A 45 7.22 -13.59 34.04
C ALA A 45 7.61 -14.80 33.18
N GLY A 46 6.78 -15.85 33.12
CA GLY A 46 6.97 -16.97 32.19
C GLY A 46 6.60 -16.65 30.73
N ILE A 47 5.74 -15.65 30.52
CA ILE A 47 5.27 -15.19 29.21
C ILE A 47 6.14 -14.05 28.70
N ALA A 48 6.35 -13.02 29.52
CA ALA A 48 7.20 -11.89 29.20
C ALA A 48 7.87 -11.33 30.45
N THR A 49 9.16 -10.98 30.35
CA THR A 49 9.90 -10.26 31.40
C THR A 49 9.97 -8.78 31.08
N ALA A 50 10.08 -7.95 32.12
CA ALA A 50 10.27 -6.50 31.99
C ALA A 50 11.46 -6.07 32.85
N ALA A 51 12.37 -5.31 32.27
CA ALA A 51 13.54 -4.75 32.95
C ALA A 51 13.77 -3.29 32.55
N PRO A 52 14.49 -2.49 33.36
CA PRO A 52 14.95 -1.18 32.92
C PRO A 52 15.79 -1.29 31.64
N GLY A 53 15.57 -0.37 30.71
CA GLY A 53 16.38 -0.24 29.50
C GLY A 53 17.66 0.55 29.73
N THR A 54 18.43 0.74 28.65
CA THR A 54 19.67 1.52 28.69
C THR A 54 19.42 3.02 28.84
N GLN A 55 18.24 3.50 28.42
CA GLN A 55 17.81 4.88 28.61
C GLN A 55 16.89 4.99 29.83
N PRO A 56 17.01 6.05 30.65
CA PRO A 56 16.26 6.20 31.90
C PRO A 56 14.74 6.18 31.78
N SER A 57 14.19 6.51 30.60
CA SER A 57 12.76 6.50 30.29
C SER A 57 12.30 5.25 29.52
N THR A 58 13.11 4.20 29.48
CA THR A 58 12.82 2.99 28.68
C THR A 58 12.82 1.72 29.50
N GLY A 59 12.01 0.76 29.08
CA GLY A 59 12.01 -0.61 29.57
C GLY A 59 12.28 -1.58 28.42
N VAL A 60 12.93 -2.69 28.74
CA VAL A 60 13.21 -3.80 27.82
C VAL A 60 12.29 -4.95 28.19
N ILE A 61 11.44 -5.35 27.25
CA ILE A 61 10.47 -6.42 27.38
C ILE A 61 10.93 -7.61 26.55
N THR A 62 11.13 -8.78 27.17
CA THR A 62 11.56 -10.00 26.47
C THR A 62 10.41 -10.99 26.43
N ALA A 63 10.03 -11.43 25.24
CA ALA A 63 8.98 -12.42 25.03
C ALA A 63 9.54 -13.85 25.17
N LEU A 64 8.96 -14.65 26.06
CA LEU A 64 9.48 -15.98 26.43
C LEU A 64 8.56 -17.12 26.00
N SER A 65 7.25 -16.99 26.18
CA SER A 65 6.27 -18.00 25.78
C SER A 65 5.00 -17.35 25.27
N ALA A 66 4.27 -18.04 24.39
CA ALA A 66 2.97 -17.56 23.90
C ALA A 66 1.98 -17.36 25.05
N GLY A 67 1.19 -16.29 24.98
CA GLY A 67 0.22 -15.91 26.02
C GLY A 67 0.15 -14.40 26.24
N GLY A 68 -0.75 -13.99 27.13
CA GLY A 68 -0.92 -12.59 27.51
C GLY A 68 -0.29 -12.27 28.87
N ALA A 69 0.33 -11.11 29.00
CA ALA A 69 0.79 -10.54 30.26
C ALA A 69 0.46 -9.04 30.33
N VAL A 70 0.64 -8.45 31.50
CA VAL A 70 0.55 -7.00 31.70
C VAL A 70 1.90 -6.52 32.20
N ILE A 71 2.48 -5.57 31.47
CA ILE A 71 3.69 -4.86 31.87
C ILE A 71 3.27 -3.65 32.67
N THR A 72 3.67 -3.61 33.94
CA THR A 72 3.40 -2.47 34.82
C THR A 72 4.69 -1.69 35.01
N VAL A 73 4.66 -0.41 34.66
CA VAL A 73 5.71 0.55 35.00
C VAL A 73 5.21 1.53 36.03
N SER A 74 5.96 1.67 37.12
CA SER A 74 5.60 2.52 38.25
C SER A 74 6.69 3.53 38.56
N SER A 75 6.27 4.70 39.03
CA SER A 75 7.15 5.69 39.64
C SER A 75 6.40 6.44 40.74
N ASN A 76 6.95 6.40 41.95
CA ASN A 76 6.27 6.88 43.16
C ASN A 76 4.89 6.22 43.32
N SER A 77 3.81 7.00 43.43
CA SER A 77 2.43 6.53 43.56
C SER A 77 1.67 6.40 42.23
N ARG A 78 2.37 6.49 41.09
CA ARG A 78 1.78 6.37 39.76
C ARG A 78 2.24 5.08 39.08
N SER A 79 1.33 4.47 38.34
CA SER A 79 1.60 3.29 37.52
C SER A 79 0.87 3.42 36.19
N VAL A 80 1.44 2.80 35.16
CA VAL A 80 0.80 2.56 33.86
C VAL A 80 0.94 1.10 33.54
N ASP A 81 -0.17 0.50 33.12
CA ASP A 81 -0.24 -0.89 32.69
C ASP A 81 -0.32 -0.94 31.16
N THR A 82 0.52 -1.76 30.55
CA THR A 82 0.53 -2.02 29.12
C THR A 82 0.38 -3.52 28.88
N PRO A 83 -0.74 -3.99 28.28
CA PRO A 83 -0.87 -5.39 27.91
C PRO A 83 0.18 -5.77 26.87
N ILE A 84 0.69 -7.00 26.98
CA ILE A 84 1.51 -7.63 25.95
C ILE A 84 0.89 -8.96 25.55
N GLN A 85 0.73 -9.18 24.26
CA GLN A 85 0.36 -10.47 23.68
C GLN A 85 1.57 -11.08 22.97
N VAL A 86 2.00 -12.25 23.42
CA VAL A 86 3.10 -13.02 22.85
C VAL A 86 2.55 -14.16 21.99
N TYR A 87 3.12 -14.32 20.80
CA TYR A 87 2.75 -15.32 19.81
C TYR A 87 3.91 -16.28 19.54
N THR A 88 3.59 -17.51 19.15
CA THR A 88 4.58 -18.38 18.49
C THR A 88 5.01 -17.73 17.18
N LYS A 89 6.29 -17.89 16.81
CA LYS A 89 6.77 -17.42 15.50
C LYS A 89 5.96 -18.12 14.40
N PRO A 90 5.35 -17.39 13.45
CA PRO A 90 4.56 -18.00 12.40
C PRO A 90 5.47 -18.75 11.42
N GLU A 91 5.01 -19.92 10.96
CA GLU A 91 5.73 -20.75 9.99
C GLU A 91 5.15 -20.61 8.57
N SER A 92 3.98 -20.00 8.46
CA SER A 92 3.29 -19.71 7.21
C SER A 92 2.59 -18.36 7.27
N VAL A 93 2.24 -17.81 6.10
CA VAL A 93 1.43 -16.57 6.05
C VAL A 93 0.05 -16.78 6.69
N ALA A 94 -0.53 -17.97 6.55
CA ALA A 94 -1.77 -18.33 7.23
C ALA A 94 -1.64 -18.33 8.77
N ASP A 95 -0.46 -18.62 9.31
CA ASP A 95 -0.21 -18.47 10.76
C ASP A 95 -0.03 -17.02 11.15
N LEU A 96 0.64 -16.23 10.31
CA LEU A 96 0.81 -14.80 10.53
C LEU A 96 -0.56 -14.08 10.56
N ALA A 97 -1.51 -14.46 9.71
CA ALA A 97 -2.87 -13.93 9.72
C ALA A 97 -3.57 -14.06 11.09
N LYS A 98 -3.28 -15.13 11.85
CA LYS A 98 -3.86 -15.38 13.19
C LYS A 98 -3.31 -14.45 14.28
N VAL A 99 -2.21 -13.73 14.00
CA VAL A 99 -1.60 -12.75 14.91
C VAL A 99 -2.45 -11.47 14.96
N PHE A 100 -3.19 -11.19 13.89
CA PHE A 100 -4.02 -10.00 13.79
C PHE A 100 -5.35 -10.19 14.54
N PRO A 101 -5.70 -9.27 15.45
CA PRO A 101 -6.93 -9.36 16.24
C PRO A 101 -8.18 -9.07 15.40
N TRP A 102 -8.03 -8.32 14.31
CA TRP A 102 -9.13 -7.94 13.42
C TRP A 102 -8.87 -8.51 12.04
N SER A 103 -9.90 -9.12 11.48
CA SER A 103 -9.88 -9.63 10.11
C SER A 103 -11.25 -9.50 9.48
N ALA A 104 -11.28 -9.23 8.19
CA ALA A 104 -12.50 -9.30 7.39
C ALA A 104 -12.19 -9.99 6.06
N SER A 105 -13.16 -10.71 5.50
CA SER A 105 -12.95 -11.49 4.27
C SER A 105 -14.22 -11.57 3.46
N GLY A 106 -14.05 -11.62 2.14
CA GLY A 106 -15.11 -11.73 1.14
C GLY A 106 -14.59 -12.36 -0.14
N PRO A 107 -15.38 -12.33 -1.22
CA PRO A 107 -14.95 -12.87 -2.52
C PRO A 107 -13.64 -12.22 -3.00
N GLY A 108 -12.55 -13.00 -2.99
CA GLY A 108 -11.24 -12.60 -3.52
C GLY A 108 -10.45 -11.60 -2.68
N VAL A 109 -10.96 -11.10 -1.55
CA VAL A 109 -10.24 -10.14 -0.70
C VAL A 109 -10.34 -10.50 0.77
N SER A 110 -9.21 -10.42 1.46
CA SER A 110 -9.11 -10.48 2.91
C SER A 110 -8.25 -9.33 3.45
N THR A 111 -8.64 -8.78 4.60
CA THR A 111 -7.83 -7.81 5.35
C THR A 111 -7.58 -8.30 6.77
N TYR A 112 -6.41 -7.96 7.30
CA TYR A 112 -5.94 -8.28 8.64
C TYR A 112 -5.35 -7.01 9.26
N SER A 113 -5.73 -6.67 10.49
CA SER A 113 -5.26 -5.43 11.14
C SER A 113 -5.12 -5.57 12.65
N ASP A 114 -4.06 -4.96 13.19
CA ASP A 114 -3.83 -4.81 14.63
C ASP A 114 -4.16 -3.40 15.15
N ILE A 115 -4.68 -2.53 14.28
CA ILE A 115 -4.87 -1.11 14.56
C ILE A 115 -6.24 -0.85 15.19
N GLY A 116 -7.29 -1.47 14.64
CA GLY A 116 -8.65 -1.34 15.14
C GLY A 116 -9.68 -2.01 14.22
N SER A 117 -10.78 -2.52 14.81
CA SER A 117 -11.84 -3.21 14.06
C SER A 117 -12.52 -2.31 13.04
N ALA A 118 -12.95 -1.11 13.45
CA ALA A 118 -13.61 -0.16 12.56
C ALA A 118 -12.71 0.26 11.37
N GLU A 119 -11.41 0.42 11.60
CA GLU A 119 -10.48 0.70 10.52
C GLU A 119 -10.26 -0.50 9.61
N ASN A 120 -10.19 -1.72 10.16
CA ASN A 120 -10.11 -2.95 9.37
C ASN A 120 -11.34 -3.09 8.47
N ASP A 121 -12.53 -2.88 9.01
CA ASP A 121 -13.79 -2.98 8.28
C ASP A 121 -13.86 -1.92 7.17
N ALA A 122 -13.40 -0.70 7.43
CA ALA A 122 -13.31 0.35 6.42
C ALA A 122 -12.32 0.00 5.30
N ARG A 123 -11.15 -0.56 5.63
CA ARG A 123 -10.18 -1.06 4.64
C ARG A 123 -10.74 -2.24 3.85
N PHE A 124 -11.42 -3.18 4.50
CA PHE A 124 -12.05 -4.31 3.82
C PHE A 124 -13.14 -3.89 2.86
N ALA A 125 -14.08 -3.05 3.31
CA ALA A 125 -15.09 -2.46 2.44
C ALA A 125 -14.40 -1.75 1.27
N HIS A 126 -13.25 -1.13 1.54
CA HIS A 126 -12.50 -0.44 0.52
C HIS A 126 -11.95 -1.35 -0.58
N PHE A 127 -11.10 -2.31 -0.19
CA PHE A 127 -10.47 -3.21 -1.15
C PHE A 127 -11.46 -4.19 -1.77
N SER A 128 -12.54 -4.55 -1.09
CA SER A 128 -13.62 -5.37 -1.67
C SER A 128 -14.32 -4.66 -2.83
N ALA A 129 -14.59 -3.36 -2.70
CA ALA A 129 -15.19 -2.57 -3.77
C ALA A 129 -14.22 -2.36 -4.94
N LEU A 130 -12.94 -2.08 -4.68
CA LEU A 130 -11.92 -2.00 -5.73
C LEU A 130 -11.73 -3.35 -6.43
N TRP A 131 -11.63 -4.44 -5.68
CA TRP A 131 -11.52 -5.79 -6.25
C TRP A 131 -12.70 -6.11 -7.15
N THR A 132 -13.94 -5.87 -6.68
CA THR A 132 -15.14 -6.08 -7.49
C THR A 132 -15.12 -5.24 -8.77
N TYR A 133 -14.62 -4.01 -8.70
CA TYR A 133 -14.48 -3.14 -9.88
C TYR A 133 -13.46 -3.69 -10.89
N LEU A 134 -12.31 -4.15 -10.41
CA LEU A 134 -11.25 -4.71 -11.26
C LEU A 134 -11.64 -6.09 -11.82
N SER A 135 -12.15 -6.99 -10.97
CA SER A 135 -12.51 -8.36 -11.33
C SER A 135 -13.85 -8.47 -12.06
N GLY A 136 -14.74 -7.48 -11.93
CA GLY A 136 -16.05 -7.46 -12.57
C GLY A 136 -16.01 -7.08 -14.06
N GLY A 137 -14.84 -6.73 -14.59
CA GLY A 137 -14.66 -6.30 -15.98
C GLY A 137 -15.24 -4.91 -16.29
N THR A 138 -15.71 -4.18 -15.28
CA THR A 138 -16.20 -2.80 -15.42
C THR A 138 -15.07 -1.78 -15.32
N GLY A 139 -13.91 -2.16 -14.76
CA GLY A 139 -12.71 -1.35 -14.72
C GLY A 139 -11.93 -1.27 -16.03
N LEU A 140 -10.83 -0.54 -15.99
CA LEU A 140 -9.89 -0.43 -17.10
C LEU A 140 -9.16 -1.77 -17.35
N LEU A 141 -8.80 -2.48 -16.28
CA LEU A 141 -8.06 -3.73 -16.35
C LEU A 141 -8.98 -4.94 -16.55
N PRO A 142 -8.59 -5.93 -17.35
CA PRO A 142 -9.42 -7.11 -17.58
C PRO A 142 -9.35 -8.09 -16.42
N ALA A 143 -10.47 -8.79 -16.22
CA ALA A 143 -10.60 -9.81 -15.19
C ALA A 143 -9.85 -11.10 -15.57
N SER A 144 -9.61 -11.33 -16.86
CA SER A 144 -8.87 -12.49 -17.33
C SER A 144 -7.40 -12.38 -16.94
N GLY A 145 -6.90 -13.38 -16.24
CA GLY A 145 -5.51 -13.42 -15.75
C GLY A 145 -5.36 -12.90 -14.33
N ALA A 146 -6.28 -12.07 -13.83
CA ALA A 146 -6.22 -11.47 -12.49
C ALA A 146 -5.94 -12.50 -11.38
N PRO A 147 -5.26 -12.09 -10.29
CA PRO A 147 -5.05 -12.96 -9.13
C PRO A 147 -6.39 -13.50 -8.63
N SER A 148 -6.39 -14.72 -8.08
CA SER A 148 -7.64 -15.32 -7.57
C SER A 148 -8.02 -14.76 -6.19
N SER A 149 -7.06 -14.24 -5.43
CA SER A 149 -7.30 -13.53 -4.18
C SER A 149 -6.21 -12.51 -3.84
N ALA A 150 -6.57 -11.57 -2.96
CA ALA A 150 -5.72 -10.56 -2.37
C ALA A 150 -5.82 -10.57 -0.84
N GLU A 151 -4.69 -10.55 -0.14
CA GLU A 151 -4.61 -10.43 1.31
C GLU A 151 -3.88 -9.14 1.70
N PHE A 152 -4.48 -8.34 2.58
CA PHE A 152 -3.91 -7.07 3.03
C PHE A 152 -3.66 -7.09 4.53
N TYR A 153 -2.42 -6.88 4.93
CA TYR A 153 -1.95 -6.91 6.32
C TYR A 153 -1.55 -5.49 6.76
N PHE A 154 -2.33 -4.90 7.66
CA PHE A 154 -2.12 -3.55 8.18
C PHE A 154 -1.60 -3.61 9.62
N THR A 155 -0.39 -3.13 9.85
CA THR A 155 0.22 -3.18 11.19
C THR A 155 0.87 -1.86 11.56
N ARG A 156 0.95 -1.54 12.85
CA ARG A 156 1.87 -0.50 13.37
C ARG A 156 3.23 -1.07 13.78
N ASP A 157 3.37 -2.39 13.80
CA ASP A 157 4.59 -3.08 14.21
C ASP A 157 5.42 -3.49 13.00
N ALA A 158 6.52 -2.76 12.77
CA ALA A 158 7.47 -3.06 11.70
C ALA A 158 8.04 -4.49 11.78
N ASN A 159 8.05 -5.15 12.95
CA ASN A 159 8.52 -6.53 13.07
C ASN A 159 7.53 -7.52 12.44
N ILE A 160 6.23 -7.22 12.46
CA ILE A 160 5.22 -8.04 11.77
C ILE A 160 5.44 -7.99 10.26
N LEU A 161 5.82 -6.83 9.71
CA LEU A 161 6.22 -6.70 8.31
C LEU A 161 7.48 -7.52 7.99
N LEU A 162 8.51 -7.46 8.84
CA LEU A 162 9.73 -8.28 8.69
C LEU A 162 9.42 -9.78 8.69
N GLN A 163 8.47 -10.21 9.53
CA GLN A 163 8.03 -11.60 9.58
C GLN A 163 7.29 -12.01 8.30
N GLY A 164 6.39 -11.15 7.79
CA GLY A 164 5.74 -11.37 6.50
C GLY A 164 6.77 -11.55 5.37
N ARG A 165 7.81 -10.72 5.36
CA ARG A 165 8.91 -10.81 4.38
C ARG A 165 9.61 -12.15 4.42
N GLU A 166 9.98 -12.62 5.61
CA GLU A 166 10.65 -13.91 5.79
C GLU A 166 9.78 -15.06 5.24
N LEU A 167 8.48 -15.03 5.55
CA LEU A 167 7.52 -16.05 5.09
C LEU A 167 7.32 -16.00 3.57
N CYS A 168 7.28 -14.80 3.00
CA CYS A 168 7.19 -14.56 1.56
C CYS A 168 8.49 -14.86 0.81
N LYS A 169 9.61 -15.10 1.51
CA LYS A 169 10.97 -15.21 0.92
C LYS A 169 11.33 -14.01 0.02
N ALA A 170 10.81 -12.83 0.35
CA ALA A 170 11.08 -11.61 -0.38
C ALA A 170 12.52 -11.13 -0.14
N ALA A 171 13.06 -10.33 -1.07
CA ALA A 171 14.40 -9.76 -0.95
C ALA A 171 14.55 -8.96 0.35
N PRO A 172 15.73 -8.94 0.99
CA PRO A 172 15.95 -8.17 2.20
C PRO A 172 15.74 -6.68 1.91
N PHE A 173 15.14 -5.96 2.85
CA PHE A 173 15.07 -4.50 2.75
C PHE A 173 16.48 -3.90 2.82
N GLN A 174 16.73 -2.86 2.03
CA GLN A 174 17.98 -2.10 2.10
C GLN A 174 18.10 -1.29 3.40
N ALA A 175 16.96 -0.95 4.02
CA ALA A 175 16.85 -0.27 5.30
C ALA A 175 15.73 -0.90 6.15
N PRO A 176 15.76 -0.75 7.49
CA PRO A 176 14.63 -1.18 8.33
C PRO A 176 13.32 -0.53 7.86
N PRO A 177 12.20 -1.29 7.82
CA PRO A 177 10.94 -0.72 7.39
C PRO A 177 10.48 0.38 8.34
N THR A 178 10.07 1.50 7.78
CA THR A 178 9.49 2.64 8.49
C THR A 178 7.98 2.70 8.27
N VAL A 179 7.31 3.60 8.98
CA VAL A 179 5.93 4.00 8.66
C VAL A 179 5.80 4.32 7.18
N GLY A 180 4.74 3.80 6.55
CA GLY A 180 4.47 3.91 5.12
C GLY A 180 5.14 2.83 4.26
N SER A 181 5.97 1.96 4.83
CA SER A 181 6.58 0.87 4.06
C SER A 181 5.51 -0.14 3.61
N VAL A 182 5.50 -0.44 2.32
CA VAL A 182 4.75 -1.54 1.71
C VAL A 182 5.72 -2.64 1.33
N MET A 183 5.26 -3.88 1.41
CA MET A 183 5.87 -5.02 0.76
C MET A 183 4.78 -5.89 0.17
N SER A 184 4.97 -6.30 -1.08
CA SER A 184 4.12 -7.29 -1.74
C SER A 184 4.82 -8.65 -1.83
N CYS A 185 4.03 -9.71 -1.92
CA CYS A 185 4.50 -11.03 -2.32
C CYS A 185 3.36 -11.86 -2.90
N SER A 186 3.68 -12.77 -3.81
CA SER A 186 2.68 -13.60 -4.49
C SER A 186 2.96 -15.10 -4.35
N ASP A 187 1.89 -15.90 -4.27
CA ASP A 187 1.99 -17.37 -4.31
C ASP A 187 2.47 -17.85 -5.67
N GLY A 188 3.77 -17.91 -5.91
CA GLY A 188 4.31 -18.33 -7.21
C GLY A 188 5.27 -17.35 -7.87
N MET A 189 5.75 -16.33 -7.13
CA MET A 189 6.96 -15.61 -7.50
C MET A 189 8.01 -16.62 -8.01
N TRP A 190 8.58 -16.35 -9.19
CA TRP A 190 9.54 -17.20 -9.94
C TRP A 190 8.96 -18.24 -10.92
N GLY A 191 7.79 -17.97 -11.51
CA GLY A 191 7.37 -18.62 -12.77
C GLY A 191 6.14 -19.52 -12.68
N GLY A 192 5.34 -19.42 -11.62
CA GLY A 192 4.00 -20.01 -11.53
C GLY A 192 2.90 -18.94 -11.62
N PRO A 193 1.67 -19.29 -12.04
CA PRO A 193 0.55 -18.36 -12.00
C PRO A 193 0.26 -18.01 -10.54
N ALA A 194 0.46 -16.76 -10.16
CA ALA A 194 0.26 -16.38 -8.77
C ALA A 194 -1.23 -16.37 -8.42
N THR A 195 -1.62 -17.19 -7.45
CA THR A 195 -3.04 -17.30 -7.06
C THR A 195 -3.41 -16.24 -6.03
N THR A 196 -2.52 -15.98 -5.08
CA THR A 196 -2.76 -15.03 -4.01
C THR A 196 -1.70 -13.95 -4.04
N GLU A 197 -2.14 -12.70 -4.11
CA GLU A 197 -1.30 -11.55 -3.87
C GLU A 197 -1.43 -11.09 -2.43
N ARG A 198 -0.32 -10.71 -1.82
CA ARG A 198 -0.28 -10.31 -0.41
C ARG A 198 0.48 -9.02 -0.26
N TRP A 199 -0.10 -8.11 0.51
CA TRP A 199 0.55 -6.85 0.83
C TRP A 199 0.61 -6.63 2.32
N PHE A 200 1.77 -6.21 2.79
CA PHE A 200 2.04 -5.90 4.17
C PHE A 200 2.39 -4.42 4.26
N TYR A 201 1.68 -3.69 5.11
CA TYR A 201 1.77 -2.25 5.23
C TYR A 201 1.99 -1.81 6.66
N VAL A 202 3.04 -1.04 6.89
CA VAL A 202 3.27 -0.37 8.18
C VAL A 202 2.50 0.94 8.19
N ALA A 203 1.31 0.93 8.77
CA ALA A 203 0.40 2.05 8.76
C ALA A 203 0.91 3.25 9.59
N PRO A 204 0.73 4.49 9.10
CA PRO A 204 0.94 5.68 9.90
C PRO A 204 -0.06 5.77 11.05
N SER A 205 0.24 6.63 12.01
CA SER A 205 -0.69 7.01 13.08
C SER A 205 -1.88 7.86 12.59
N ASN A 206 -1.82 8.33 11.34
CA ASN A 206 -2.73 9.29 10.71
C ASN A 206 -3.81 8.59 9.86
N PRO A 207 -4.91 9.29 9.49
CA PRO A 207 -6.13 8.65 8.99
C PRO A 207 -5.97 7.93 7.65
N LEU A 208 -6.89 6.97 7.44
CA LEU A 208 -7.07 6.00 6.33
C LEU A 208 -6.73 6.45 4.89
N SER A 209 -6.67 7.75 4.59
CA SER A 209 -6.62 8.24 3.20
C SER A 209 -5.25 8.09 2.53
N GLN A 210 -4.14 8.09 3.27
CA GLN A 210 -2.80 7.86 2.68
C GLN A 210 -2.53 6.37 2.44
N ASP A 211 -2.94 5.50 3.37
CA ASP A 211 -2.79 4.05 3.27
C ASP A 211 -3.51 3.48 2.05
N GLN A 212 -4.69 4.03 1.73
CA GLN A 212 -5.52 3.52 0.65
C GLN A 212 -4.86 3.74 -0.71
N ALA A 213 -4.34 4.94 -0.97
CA ALA A 213 -3.78 5.31 -2.26
C ALA A 213 -2.64 4.36 -2.70
N GLN A 214 -1.63 4.17 -1.85
CA GLN A 214 -0.51 3.30 -2.19
C GLN A 214 -0.99 1.85 -2.40
N MET A 215 -1.86 1.34 -1.53
CA MET A 215 -2.32 -0.05 -1.64
C MET A 215 -3.27 -0.26 -2.83
N GLN A 216 -4.01 0.76 -3.26
CA GLN A 216 -4.77 0.76 -4.52
C GLN A 216 -3.83 0.68 -5.72
N HIS A 217 -2.76 1.49 -5.71
CA HIS A 217 -1.71 1.47 -6.74
C HIS A 217 -1.13 0.07 -6.87
N GLU A 218 -0.72 -0.53 -5.75
CA GLU A 218 -0.10 -1.86 -5.73
C GLU A 218 -1.07 -2.98 -6.15
N LEU A 219 -2.35 -2.90 -5.76
CA LEU A 219 -3.36 -3.86 -6.22
C LEU A 219 -3.58 -3.74 -7.73
N ALA A 220 -3.62 -2.51 -8.26
CA ALA A 220 -3.73 -2.29 -9.69
C ALA A 220 -2.49 -2.81 -10.44
N GLU A 221 -1.29 -2.69 -9.86
CA GLU A 221 -0.07 -3.25 -10.45
C GLU A 221 -0.19 -4.75 -10.60
N ALA A 222 -0.62 -5.45 -9.54
CA ALA A 222 -0.82 -6.89 -9.61
C ALA A 222 -1.85 -7.29 -10.67
N PHE A 223 -3.00 -6.62 -10.74
CA PHE A 223 -3.98 -6.92 -11.81
C PHE A 223 -3.36 -6.73 -13.21
N PHE A 224 -2.52 -5.73 -13.38
CA PHE A 224 -1.86 -5.47 -14.66
C PHE A 224 -0.82 -6.54 -15.01
N GLU A 225 0.09 -6.83 -14.09
CA GLU A 225 1.18 -7.81 -14.27
C GLU A 225 0.66 -9.22 -14.56
N HIS A 226 -0.49 -9.55 -14.00
CA HIS A 226 -1.17 -10.83 -14.23
C HIS A 226 -1.92 -10.90 -15.55
N ALA A 227 -2.46 -9.77 -16.01
CA ALA A 227 -3.28 -9.72 -17.21
C ALA A 227 -2.44 -9.46 -18.48
N VAL A 228 -1.34 -8.72 -18.38
CA VAL A 228 -0.56 -8.23 -19.53
C VAL A 228 0.76 -9.00 -19.64
N PRO A 229 1.00 -9.75 -20.74
CA PRO A 229 2.17 -10.65 -20.87
C PRO A 229 3.56 -10.00 -20.86
N ASP A 230 3.65 -8.70 -21.18
CA ASP A 230 4.89 -7.92 -21.16
C ASP A 230 4.57 -6.51 -20.66
N GLU A 231 4.56 -6.33 -19.34
CA GLU A 231 4.26 -5.06 -18.70
C GLU A 231 5.23 -3.95 -19.09
N LYS A 232 6.46 -4.31 -19.48
CA LYS A 232 7.52 -3.38 -19.87
C LYS A 232 7.30 -2.82 -21.25
N GLU A 233 6.73 -3.62 -22.15
CA GLU A 233 6.26 -3.13 -23.45
C GLU A 233 5.16 -2.09 -23.26
N PHE A 234 4.28 -2.23 -22.28
CA PHE A 234 3.15 -1.31 -22.05
C PHE A 234 3.33 -0.37 -20.84
N ALA A 235 4.55 0.14 -20.62
CA ALA A 235 4.90 0.90 -19.41
C ALA A 235 3.99 2.10 -19.11
N TRP A 236 3.56 2.86 -20.14
CA TRP A 236 2.63 3.99 -19.97
C TRP A 236 1.27 3.53 -19.44
N LEU A 237 0.78 2.39 -19.93
CA LEU A 237 -0.51 1.84 -19.54
C LEU A 237 -0.40 1.20 -18.16
N TYR A 238 0.68 0.46 -17.89
CA TYR A 238 0.99 -0.12 -16.59
C TYR A 238 1.02 0.97 -15.51
N LYS A 239 2.01 1.86 -15.53
CA LYS A 239 2.17 2.90 -14.50
C LYS A 239 1.08 3.95 -14.52
N GLY A 240 0.54 4.28 -15.69
CA GLY A 240 -0.56 5.22 -15.78
C GLY A 240 -1.82 4.67 -15.14
N SER A 241 -2.14 3.39 -15.37
CA SER A 241 -3.36 2.81 -14.83
C SER A 241 -3.27 2.69 -13.32
N THR A 242 -2.12 2.32 -12.78
CA THR A 242 -1.92 2.14 -11.34
C THR A 242 -2.06 3.48 -10.60
N GLN A 243 -1.50 4.54 -11.17
CA GLN A 243 -1.64 5.91 -10.69
C GLN A 243 -3.06 6.48 -10.90
N TYR A 244 -3.75 6.09 -11.96
CA TYR A 244 -5.16 6.39 -12.15
C TYR A 244 -6.01 5.77 -11.03
N TYR A 245 -5.71 4.54 -10.62
CA TYR A 245 -6.36 3.85 -9.51
C TYR A 245 -6.01 4.41 -8.13
N GLU A 246 -4.80 4.98 -7.96
CA GLU A 246 -4.37 5.67 -6.73
C GLU A 246 -5.27 6.87 -6.36
N ALA A 247 -5.92 7.48 -7.36
CA ALA A 247 -6.89 8.55 -7.16
C ALA A 247 -8.33 8.02 -6.94
N GLY A 248 -8.49 6.72 -6.75
CA GLY A 248 -9.75 6.06 -6.50
C GLY A 248 -10.43 6.51 -5.21
N VAL A 249 -11.69 6.93 -5.31
CA VAL A 249 -12.58 7.14 -4.19
C VAL A 249 -13.74 6.16 -4.26
N LEU A 250 -14.10 5.64 -3.10
CA LEU A 250 -15.21 4.73 -2.99
C LEU A 250 -16.50 5.48 -2.64
N GLY A 251 -17.50 5.25 -3.47
CA GLY A 251 -18.88 5.35 -3.08
C GLY A 251 -19.33 4.09 -2.30
N PRO A 252 -20.53 4.13 -1.69
CA PRO A 252 -21.07 3.00 -0.92
C PRO A 252 -21.18 1.68 -1.70
N THR A 253 -21.27 1.75 -3.03
CA THR A 253 -21.44 0.60 -3.92
C THR A 253 -20.63 0.69 -5.21
N SER A 254 -19.72 1.65 -5.32
CA SER A 254 -18.99 1.89 -6.58
C SER A 254 -17.60 2.46 -6.33
N PHE A 255 -16.64 2.07 -7.14
CA PHE A 255 -15.35 2.74 -7.25
C PHE A 255 -15.42 3.80 -8.34
N SER A 256 -14.92 5.00 -8.04
CA SER A 256 -14.80 6.10 -9.00
C SER A 256 -13.48 6.81 -8.80
N VAL A 257 -12.80 7.21 -9.86
CA VAL A 257 -11.60 8.03 -9.71
C VAL A 257 -12.00 9.46 -9.35
N ASP A 258 -11.50 9.97 -8.21
CA ASP A 258 -11.63 11.37 -7.84
C ASP A 258 -10.67 12.19 -8.71
N ILE A 259 -11.23 12.69 -9.80
CA ILE A 259 -10.55 13.56 -10.77
C ILE A 259 -9.90 14.75 -10.05
N ALA A 260 -10.52 15.31 -9.01
CA ALA A 260 -9.94 16.43 -8.28
C ALA A 260 -8.73 16.00 -7.44
N SER A 261 -8.75 14.79 -6.87
CA SER A 261 -7.59 14.21 -6.18
C SER A 261 -6.43 13.95 -7.15
N LEU A 262 -6.71 13.33 -8.30
CA LEU A 262 -5.70 13.08 -9.32
C LEU A 262 -5.08 14.40 -9.80
N LYS A 263 -5.91 15.42 -10.05
CA LYS A 263 -5.44 16.77 -10.41
C LYS A 263 -4.52 17.38 -9.35
N ARG A 264 -4.89 17.31 -8.06
CA ARG A 264 -4.03 17.83 -6.98
C ARG A 264 -2.68 17.14 -6.94
N ARG A 265 -2.64 15.82 -7.17
CA ARG A 265 -1.39 15.04 -7.22
C ARG A 265 -0.54 15.42 -8.42
N LEU A 266 -1.16 15.53 -9.60
CA LEU A 266 -0.50 15.97 -10.84
C LEU A 266 0.15 17.35 -10.69
N VAL A 267 -0.53 18.30 -10.06
CA VAL A 267 0.01 19.65 -9.82
C VAL A 267 1.10 19.64 -8.75
N ALA A 268 0.98 18.78 -7.74
CA ALA A 268 1.93 18.70 -6.63
C ALA A 268 3.23 17.97 -7.00
N ASP A 269 3.22 17.12 -8.03
CA ASP A 269 4.40 16.38 -8.47
C ASP A 269 5.22 17.22 -9.48
N PRO A 270 6.36 17.79 -9.06
CA PRO A 270 7.20 18.53 -9.98
C PRO A 270 7.76 17.64 -11.10
N ALA A 271 7.85 16.31 -10.94
CA ALA A 271 8.29 15.34 -11.95
C ALA A 271 7.27 15.10 -13.06
N ALA A 272 5.96 15.32 -12.79
CA ALA A 272 4.92 15.30 -13.81
C ALA A 272 5.12 16.38 -14.90
N ASN A 273 5.94 17.40 -14.64
CA ASN A 273 6.35 18.42 -15.61
C ASN A 273 7.53 17.99 -16.51
N TRP A 274 8.14 16.80 -16.32
CA TRP A 274 9.45 16.46 -16.90
C TRP A 274 9.41 15.57 -18.11
N VAL A 275 8.32 14.84 -18.35
CA VAL A 275 8.07 14.36 -19.70
C VAL A 275 7.32 15.46 -20.41
N PRO A 276 7.83 15.97 -21.53
CA PRO A 276 7.05 16.82 -22.40
C PRO A 276 5.74 16.08 -22.75
N ILE A 277 4.67 16.53 -22.10
CA ILE A 277 3.29 16.07 -22.32
C ILE A 277 2.81 16.49 -23.72
N ASP A 278 3.55 17.37 -24.39
CA ASP A 278 3.32 17.83 -25.76
C ASP A 278 3.44 16.73 -26.84
N ALA A 279 3.79 15.49 -26.46
CA ALA A 279 3.74 14.33 -27.34
C ALA A 279 3.30 13.04 -26.60
N PRO A 280 2.00 12.85 -26.29
CA PRO A 280 1.48 11.57 -25.79
C PRO A 280 1.83 10.38 -26.68
N SER A 281 2.04 10.62 -27.98
CA SER A 281 2.62 9.62 -28.88
C SER A 281 4.04 9.15 -28.48
N VAL A 282 4.87 10.01 -27.89
CA VAL A 282 6.22 9.70 -27.37
C VAL A 282 6.15 9.05 -26.00
N LEU A 283 5.26 9.51 -25.12
CA LEU A 283 4.97 8.87 -23.83
C LEU A 283 4.59 7.41 -24.02
N MET A 284 3.70 7.16 -24.98
CA MET A 284 3.25 5.82 -25.29
C MET A 284 4.28 5.01 -26.11
N GLN A 285 5.39 5.59 -26.57
CA GLN A 285 6.45 4.90 -27.31
C GLN A 285 7.69 4.57 -26.47
N THR A 286 7.78 5.06 -25.24
CA THR A 286 9.00 4.91 -24.43
C THR A 286 8.99 3.57 -23.69
N PRO A 287 9.80 2.57 -24.09
CA PRO A 287 9.86 1.30 -23.38
C PRO A 287 10.55 1.46 -22.02
N TYR A 288 10.22 0.56 -21.08
CA TYR A 288 10.72 0.55 -19.70
C TYR A 288 12.25 0.72 -19.57
N ALA A 289 13.02 0.19 -20.52
CA ALA A 289 14.50 0.19 -20.48
C ALA A 289 15.15 1.53 -20.88
N ALA A 290 14.48 2.40 -21.64
CA ALA A 290 15.05 3.68 -22.08
C ALA A 290 14.96 4.78 -20.99
N ALA A 291 14.02 4.65 -20.05
CA ALA A 291 13.88 5.54 -18.89
C ALA A 291 14.83 5.18 -17.72
N ALA A 292 15.42 3.98 -17.73
CA ALA A 292 16.23 3.45 -16.64
C ALA A 292 17.68 4.00 -16.56
N GLY A 293 18.00 5.01 -17.37
CA GLY A 293 19.19 5.85 -17.17
C GLY A 293 18.90 6.95 -16.14
N GLU A 294 19.18 6.66 -14.87
CA GLU A 294 19.32 7.59 -13.73
C GLU A 294 18.06 8.14 -12.99
N LYS A 295 16.82 7.86 -13.38
CA LYS A 295 15.65 8.24 -12.55
C LYS A 295 14.62 7.14 -12.34
N ASN A 296 14.01 7.14 -11.16
CA ASN A 296 13.13 6.09 -10.68
C ASN A 296 11.84 6.13 -11.49
N ILE A 297 11.41 5.00 -12.06
CA ILE A 297 10.22 4.93 -12.92
C ILE A 297 8.93 5.40 -12.22
N HIS A 298 8.93 5.36 -10.88
CA HIS A 298 7.88 5.94 -10.05
C HIS A 298 7.67 7.44 -10.31
N ASP A 299 8.72 8.17 -10.68
CA ASP A 299 8.66 9.61 -10.99
C ASP A 299 7.94 9.90 -12.32
N TYR A 300 7.69 8.87 -13.14
CA TYR A 300 7.05 9.02 -14.44
C TYR A 300 5.55 8.66 -14.42
N GLY A 301 5.02 8.04 -13.36
CA GLY A 301 3.69 7.42 -13.39
C GLY A 301 2.51 8.39 -13.55
N TYR A 302 2.64 9.61 -13.03
CA TYR A 302 1.56 10.59 -13.04
C TYR A 302 1.23 11.14 -14.44
N GLY A 303 2.23 11.34 -15.32
CA GLY A 303 1.99 11.77 -16.70
C GLY A 303 1.08 10.81 -17.49
N PRO A 304 1.43 9.52 -17.58
CA PRO A 304 0.57 8.49 -18.17
C PRO A 304 -0.79 8.35 -17.47
N ALA A 305 -0.89 8.60 -16.15
CA ALA A 305 -2.17 8.61 -15.45
C ALA A 305 -3.09 9.74 -15.93
N ALA A 306 -2.53 10.94 -16.15
CA ALA A 306 -3.27 12.05 -16.75
C ALA A 306 -3.71 11.74 -18.18
N LEU A 307 -2.87 11.06 -18.97
CA LEU A 307 -3.24 10.59 -20.30
C LEU A 307 -4.40 9.58 -20.23
N ILE A 308 -4.35 8.60 -19.33
CA ILE A 308 -5.46 7.65 -19.14
C ILE A 308 -6.72 8.37 -18.72
N LEU A 309 -6.64 9.33 -17.80
CA LEU A 309 -7.79 10.14 -17.41
C LEU A 309 -8.39 10.86 -18.63
N PHE A 310 -7.56 11.54 -19.42
CA PHE A 310 -7.99 12.18 -20.68
C PHE A 310 -8.69 11.19 -21.62
N LEU A 311 -8.08 10.03 -21.86
CA LEU A 311 -8.64 9.00 -22.74
C LEU A 311 -9.97 8.43 -22.22
N GLN A 312 -10.18 8.44 -20.90
CA GLN A 312 -11.44 8.00 -20.28
C GLN A 312 -12.52 9.07 -20.33
N THR A 313 -12.17 10.36 -20.25
CA THR A 313 -13.15 11.45 -20.12
C THR A 313 -13.49 12.13 -21.43
N GLU A 314 -12.58 12.16 -22.40
CA GLU A 314 -12.79 12.93 -23.62
C GLU A 314 -13.62 12.17 -24.66
N PRO A 315 -14.69 12.77 -25.22
CA PRO A 315 -15.64 12.07 -26.08
C PRO A 315 -15.05 11.30 -27.26
N PRO A 316 -13.98 11.76 -27.94
CA PRO A 316 -13.37 10.99 -29.04
C PRO A 316 -12.74 9.67 -28.58
N TYR A 317 -12.37 9.54 -27.31
CA TYR A 317 -11.61 8.40 -26.76
C TYR A 317 -12.40 7.58 -25.72
N ALA A 318 -13.40 8.19 -25.07
CA ALA A 318 -14.20 7.58 -24.02
C ALA A 318 -14.76 6.22 -24.46
N GLY A 319 -14.50 5.18 -23.66
CA GLY A 319 -14.91 3.79 -23.92
C GLY A 319 -14.06 3.03 -24.93
N LYS A 320 -13.02 3.62 -25.54
CA LYS A 320 -12.18 2.97 -26.57
C LYS A 320 -10.91 2.35 -26.01
N LEU A 321 -10.41 2.86 -24.88
CA LEU A 321 -9.21 2.32 -24.27
C LEU A 321 -9.41 0.87 -23.79
N ARG A 322 -10.60 0.53 -23.26
CA ARG A 322 -10.86 -0.82 -22.75
C ARG A 322 -10.74 -1.92 -23.83
N PRO A 323 -11.38 -1.78 -25.02
CA PRO A 323 -11.15 -2.71 -26.13
C PRO A 323 -9.68 -2.88 -26.54
N VAL A 324 -8.87 -1.82 -26.47
CA VAL A 324 -7.42 -1.91 -26.78
C VAL A 324 -6.71 -2.77 -25.74
N ILE A 325 -7.05 -2.61 -24.46
CA ILE A 325 -6.48 -3.42 -23.37
C ILE A 325 -6.89 -4.88 -23.52
N ASP A 326 -8.16 -5.16 -23.83
CA ASP A 326 -8.62 -6.54 -24.07
C ASP A 326 -7.84 -7.19 -25.23
N GLN A 327 -7.49 -6.43 -26.28
CA GLN A 327 -6.64 -6.91 -27.37
C GLN A 327 -5.17 -7.12 -26.96
N ILE A 328 -4.62 -6.30 -26.06
CA ILE A 328 -3.28 -6.50 -25.48
C ILE A 328 -3.24 -7.82 -24.70
N VAL A 329 -4.22 -8.04 -23.83
CA VAL A 329 -4.32 -9.26 -23.00
C VAL A 329 -4.56 -10.51 -23.82
N ALA A 330 -5.32 -10.40 -24.92
CA ALA A 330 -5.46 -11.49 -25.89
C ALA A 330 -4.18 -11.77 -26.71
N GLY A 331 -3.14 -10.94 -26.59
CA GLY A 331 -1.91 -11.05 -27.36
C GLY A 331 -2.04 -10.61 -28.82
N THR A 332 -3.16 -9.99 -29.20
CA THR A 332 -3.40 -9.44 -30.54
C THR A 332 -2.58 -8.17 -30.76
N ILE A 333 -2.48 -7.33 -29.73
CA ILE A 333 -1.62 -6.15 -29.72
C ILE A 333 -0.40 -6.47 -28.87
N GLN A 334 0.78 -6.46 -29.50
CA GLN A 334 2.05 -6.85 -28.89
C GLN A 334 3.05 -5.71 -28.81
N SER A 335 2.63 -4.48 -29.12
CA SER A 335 3.47 -3.31 -28.98
C SER A 335 2.69 -2.07 -28.62
N ASN A 336 3.38 -1.15 -27.97
CA ASN A 336 2.92 0.19 -27.67
C ASN A 336 2.44 0.93 -28.92
N SER A 337 3.23 0.91 -29.99
CA SER A 337 2.86 1.58 -31.24
C SER A 337 1.57 1.02 -31.84
N ALA A 338 1.37 -0.30 -31.78
CA ALA A 338 0.12 -0.92 -32.22
C ALA A 338 -1.08 -0.51 -31.34
N ALA A 339 -0.90 -0.46 -30.02
CA ALA A 339 -1.95 -0.02 -29.08
C ALA A 339 -2.41 1.42 -29.37
N ILE A 340 -1.46 2.34 -29.58
CA ILE A 340 -1.75 3.74 -29.92
C ILE A 340 -2.53 3.81 -31.24
N MET A 341 -2.04 3.12 -32.27
CA MET A 341 -2.65 3.18 -33.60
C MET A 341 -4.06 2.60 -33.61
N GLU A 342 -4.30 1.52 -32.85
CA GLU A 342 -5.65 0.98 -32.67
C GLU A 342 -6.58 1.98 -31.98
N LEU A 343 -6.13 2.58 -30.87
CA LEU A 343 -6.88 3.60 -30.14
C LEU A 343 -7.23 4.80 -31.03
N LEU A 344 -6.25 5.31 -31.77
CA LEU A 344 -6.40 6.45 -32.69
C LEU A 344 -7.32 6.12 -33.86
N SER A 345 -7.17 4.93 -34.43
CA SER A 345 -8.05 4.41 -35.49
C SER A 345 -9.51 4.37 -35.01
N ALA A 346 -9.75 3.79 -33.84
CA ALA A 346 -11.06 3.76 -33.20
C ALA A 346 -11.58 5.18 -32.87
N ALA A 347 -10.69 6.11 -32.56
CA ALA A 347 -11.00 7.51 -32.31
C ALA A 347 -11.31 8.33 -33.58
N GLY A 348 -10.92 7.84 -34.76
CA GLY A 348 -10.90 8.65 -35.97
C GLY A 348 -9.96 9.85 -35.82
N ARG A 349 -8.78 9.60 -35.25
CA ARG A 349 -7.78 10.62 -34.91
C ARG A 349 -6.41 10.26 -35.44
N THR A 350 -5.59 11.28 -35.64
CA THR A 350 -4.15 11.16 -35.93
C THR A 350 -3.35 11.38 -34.65
N PRO A 351 -2.08 10.93 -34.59
CA PRO A 351 -1.22 11.20 -33.43
C PRO A 351 -1.14 12.69 -33.08
N LYS A 352 -0.98 13.55 -34.10
CA LYS A 352 -0.95 15.00 -33.91
C LYS A 352 -2.24 15.54 -33.27
N GLN A 353 -3.41 15.05 -33.69
CA GLN A 353 -4.67 15.49 -33.09
C GLN A 353 -4.79 15.03 -31.64
N LEU A 354 -4.30 13.84 -31.30
CA LEU A 354 -4.23 13.39 -29.92
C LEU A 354 -3.33 14.31 -29.09
N ASP A 355 -2.12 14.63 -29.59
CA ASP A 355 -1.19 15.54 -28.93
C ASP A 355 -1.86 16.92 -28.70
N ASP A 356 -2.42 17.53 -29.75
CA ASP A 356 -3.08 18.84 -29.69
C ASP A 356 -4.31 18.84 -28.75
N GLU A 357 -5.14 17.79 -28.78
CA GLU A 357 -6.33 17.66 -27.92
C GLU A 357 -5.95 17.45 -26.45
N TYR A 358 -4.92 16.66 -26.19
CA TYR A 358 -4.42 16.41 -24.83
C TYR A 358 -3.82 17.68 -24.22
N ASP A 359 -3.02 18.44 -24.98
CA ASP A 359 -2.47 19.73 -24.52
C ASP A 359 -3.57 20.76 -24.21
N ASN A 360 -4.60 20.83 -25.07
CA ASN A 360 -5.74 21.70 -24.84
C ASN A 360 -6.51 21.29 -23.57
N TRP A 361 -6.74 19.98 -23.39
CA TRP A 361 -7.38 19.45 -22.20
C TRP A 361 -6.57 19.76 -20.94
N ARG A 362 -5.26 19.54 -20.99
CA ARG A 362 -4.35 19.77 -19.87
C ARG A 362 -4.36 21.25 -19.46
N THR A 363 -4.24 22.14 -20.44
CA THR A 363 -4.33 23.60 -20.24
C THR A 363 -5.68 24.00 -19.64
N ALA A 364 -6.79 23.46 -20.15
CA ALA A 364 -8.13 23.75 -19.65
C ALA A 364 -8.36 23.27 -18.21
N ASN A 365 -7.56 22.30 -17.75
CA ASN A 365 -7.64 21.72 -16.41
C ASN A 365 -6.55 22.21 -15.45
N SER A 366 -5.71 23.16 -15.88
CA SER A 366 -4.56 23.70 -15.11
C SER A 366 -3.57 22.61 -14.67
N LEU A 367 -3.26 21.71 -15.59
CA LEU A 367 -2.34 20.57 -15.42
C LEU A 367 -1.03 20.78 -16.20
#